data_AF-A0A661LT38-F1
#
_entry.id   AF-A0A661LT38-F1
#
_cell.length_a   1.000
_cell.length_b   1.000
_cell.length_c   1.000
_cell.angle_alpha   90.00
_cell.angle_beta   90.00
_cell.angle_gamma   90.00
#
_symmetry.space_group_name_H-M   'P 1'
#
loop_
_entity.id
_entity.type
_entity.pdbx_description
1 polymer ?
#
loop_
_entity_poly.entity_id
_entity_poly.type
_entity_poly.pdbx_seq_one_letter_code
_entity_poly.pdbx_strand_id
1 'polypeptide(L)'
;LAMIALISTTPISTLGHAMSQLYFPDKIIHLFLFTYRYIHVIFQEYRRLTNAMRIRGFIPGTNLHTYRSYAYLVGMLLVRSYDRAERIHKAMLCRGFHGKYYTLSQFSIKIEDILYLSLMLTAILGLVILQWKAIT
;
A
#
# COMPACT_ATOMS: atom_id res chain seq x y z
N LEU A 1 -3.35 16.94 -7.89
CA LEU A 1 -2.34 17.34 -6.89
C LEU A 1 -2.62 16.75 -5.50
N ALA A 2 -3.83 16.94 -4.94
CA ALA A 2 -4.18 16.50 -3.58
C ALA A 2 -3.91 15.00 -3.29
N MET A 3 -4.29 14.09 -4.20
CA MET A 3 -4.00 12.66 -4.05
C MET A 3 -2.50 12.32 -3.99
N ILE A 4 -1.68 12.99 -4.83
CA ILE A 4 -0.23 12.76 -4.87
C ILE A 4 0.40 13.29 -3.58
N ALA A 5 -0.01 14.48 -3.14
CA ALA A 5 0.44 15.06 -1.88
C ALA A 5 0.11 14.15 -0.70
N LEU A 6 -1.12 13.64 -0.61
CA LEU A 6 -1.55 12.72 0.44
C LEU A 6 -0.69 11.46 0.49
N ILE A 7 -0.50 10.78 -0.65
CA ILE A 7 0.31 9.54 -0.72
C ILE A 7 1.77 9.81 -0.36
N SER A 8 2.29 11.00 -0.69
CA SER A 8 3.68 11.36 -0.43
C SER A 8 3.95 11.79 1.01
N THR A 9 2.98 12.36 1.72
CA THR A 9 3.18 12.92 3.07
C THR A 9 2.68 12.01 4.18
N THR A 10 1.78 11.06 3.89
CA THR A 10 1.20 10.17 4.91
C THR A 10 1.80 8.76 4.86
N PRO A 11 2.25 8.21 6.01
CA PRO A 11 2.66 6.81 6.05
C PRO A 11 1.46 5.88 5.87
N ILE A 12 1.70 4.70 5.28
CA ILE A 12 0.63 3.74 4.99
C ILE A 12 -0.08 3.23 6.25
N SER A 13 0.62 3.21 7.38
CA SER A 13 0.08 2.78 8.67
C SER A 13 -1.00 3.75 9.15
N THR A 14 -0.75 5.06 9.04
CA THR A 14 -1.77 6.08 9.35
C THR A 14 -2.94 6.01 8.38
N LEU A 15 -2.70 5.67 7.12
CA LEU A 15 -3.78 5.48 6.14
C LEU A 15 -4.68 4.29 6.54
N GLY A 16 -4.09 3.17 6.97
CA GLY A 16 -4.84 2.02 7.50
C GLY A 16 -5.68 2.36 8.73
N HIS A 17 -5.18 3.23 9.62
CA HIS A 17 -5.93 3.72 10.76
C HIS A 17 -7.08 4.65 10.35
N ALA A 18 -6.86 5.55 9.40
CA ALA A 18 -7.90 6.40 8.84
C ALA A 18 -9.01 5.56 8.19
N MET A 19 -8.67 4.47 7.49
CA MET A 19 -9.66 3.53 6.95
C MET A 19 -10.51 2.86 8.04
N SER A 20 -9.92 2.55 9.21
CA SER A 20 -10.64 2.00 10.35
C SER A 20 -11.66 3.01 10.92
N GLN A 21 -11.27 4.29 11.03
CA GLN A 21 -12.19 5.36 11.44
C GLN A 21 -13.29 5.66 10.41
N LEU A 22 -13.02 5.37 9.13
CA LEU A 22 -13.99 5.48 8.04
C LEU A 22 -14.92 4.25 7.94
N TYR A 23 -14.94 3.38 8.96
CA TYR A 23 -15.78 2.18 9.05
C TYR A 23 -15.56 1.13 7.95
N PHE A 24 -14.37 1.05 7.36
CA PHE A 24 -14.04 -0.09 6.50
C PHE A 24 -13.98 -1.40 7.30
N PRO A 25 -14.38 -2.54 6.72
CA PRO A 25 -14.22 -3.84 7.37
C PRO A 25 -12.75 -4.15 7.69
N ASP A 26 -12.47 -4.60 8.91
CA ASP A 26 -11.11 -4.92 9.39
C ASP A 26 -10.32 -5.82 8.43
N LYS A 27 -11.00 -6.78 7.77
CA LYS A 27 -10.39 -7.68 6.79
C LYS A 27 -9.75 -6.93 5.61
N ILE A 28 -10.39 -5.88 5.10
CA ILE A 28 -9.89 -5.09 3.97
C ILE A 28 -8.65 -4.30 4.39
N ILE A 29 -8.70 -3.70 5.59
CA ILE A 29 -7.59 -2.94 6.15
C ILE A 29 -6.37 -3.85 6.34
N HIS A 30 -6.57 -5.06 6.90
CA HIS A 30 -5.49 -6.03 7.05
C HIS A 30 -4.90 -6.46 5.71
N LEU A 31 -5.75 -6.79 4.73
CA LEU A 31 -5.30 -7.18 3.40
C LEU A 31 -4.46 -6.08 2.75
N PHE A 32 -4.89 -4.83 2.88
CA PHE A 32 -4.16 -3.66 2.37
C PHE A 32 -2.79 -3.51 3.03
N LEU A 33 -2.72 -3.51 4.36
CA LEU A 33 -1.47 -3.37 5.11
C LEU A 33 -0.50 -4.52 4.81
N PHE A 34 -1.00 -5.75 4.68
CA PHE A 34 -0.18 -6.89 4.29
C PHE A 34 0.33 -6.79 2.87
N THR A 35 -0.53 -6.37 1.93
CA THR A 35 -0.14 -6.18 0.54
C THR A 35 1.00 -5.18 0.44
N TYR A 36 0.89 -4.03 1.11
CA TYR A 36 1.97 -3.04 1.15
C TYR A 36 3.25 -3.59 1.80
N ARG A 37 3.13 -4.27 2.95
CA ARG A 37 4.31 -4.83 3.63
C ARG A 37 5.03 -5.89 2.79
N TYR A 38 4.28 -6.75 2.10
CA TYR A 38 4.83 -7.91 1.40
C TYR A 38 5.10 -7.69 -0.08
N ILE A 39 4.62 -6.62 -0.71
CA ILE A 39 4.97 -6.32 -2.10
C ILE A 39 6.48 -6.13 -2.27
N HIS A 40 7.14 -5.47 -1.32
CA HIS A 40 8.60 -5.31 -1.32
C HIS A 40 9.33 -6.65 -1.22
N VAL A 41 8.81 -7.56 -0.42
CA VAL A 41 9.37 -8.90 -0.23
C VAL A 41 9.21 -9.74 -1.49
N ILE A 42 8.02 -9.74 -2.09
CA ILE A 42 7.76 -10.44 -3.35
C ILE A 42 8.62 -9.86 -4.47
N PHE A 43 8.81 -8.55 -4.50
CA PHE A 43 9.68 -7.89 -5.47
C PHE A 43 11.16 -8.30 -5.33
N GLN A 44 11.64 -8.49 -4.10
CA GLN A 44 12.99 -9.02 -3.86
C GLN A 44 13.13 -10.46 -4.39
N GLU A 45 12.15 -11.34 -4.15
CA GLU A 45 12.14 -12.70 -4.71
C GLU A 45 12.06 -12.68 -6.24
N TYR A 46 11.23 -11.80 -6.82
CA TYR A 46 11.13 -11.60 -8.26
C TYR A 46 12.48 -11.21 -8.86
N ARG A 47 13.18 -10.23 -8.26
CA ARG A 47 14.52 -9.82 -8.70
C ARG A 47 15.53 -10.96 -8.58
N ARG A 48 15.47 -11.75 -7.50
CA ARG A 48 16.36 -12.89 -7.29
C ARG A 48 16.18 -13.96 -8.39
N LEU A 49 14.94 -14.34 -8.68
CA LEU A 49 14.64 -15.31 -9.73
C LEU A 49 15.01 -14.78 -11.12
N THR A 50 14.70 -13.51 -11.39
CA THR A 50 15.07 -12.85 -12.65
C THR A 50 16.58 -12.83 -12.86
N ASN A 51 17.35 -12.49 -11.81
CA ASN A 51 18.81 -12.52 -11.89
C ASN A 51 19.35 -13.94 -12.11
N ALA A 52 18.77 -14.95 -11.46
CA ALA A 52 19.16 -16.34 -11.68
C ALA A 52 18.90 -16.80 -13.14
N MET A 53 17.79 -16.37 -13.75
CA MET A 53 17.53 -16.63 -15.17
C MET A 53 18.56 -15.96 -16.06
N ARG A 54 18.91 -14.69 -15.79
CA ARG A 54 19.92 -13.94 -16.54
C ARG A 54 21.30 -14.60 -16.48
N ILE A 55 21.72 -15.07 -15.30
CA ILE A 55 23.01 -15.79 -15.12
C ILE A 55 23.03 -17.10 -15.92
N ARG A 56 21.87 -17.76 -16.07
CA ARG A 56 21.71 -18.98 -16.90
C ARG A 56 21.65 -18.68 -18.41
N GLY A 57 21.90 -17.44 -18.84
CA GLY A 57 21.92 -17.04 -20.25
C GLY A 57 20.53 -16.82 -20.86
N PHE A 58 19.49 -16.60 -20.04
CA PHE A 58 18.16 -16.30 -20.57
C PHE A 58 18.09 -14.91 -21.21
N ILE A 59 17.72 -14.88 -22.50
CA ILE A 59 17.52 -13.65 -23.28
C ILE A 59 16.02 -13.53 -23.60
N PRO A 60 15.34 -12.45 -23.16
CA PRO A 60 13.92 -12.27 -23.42
C PRO A 60 13.67 -11.95 -24.90
N GLY A 61 12.76 -12.70 -25.54
CA GLY A 61 12.26 -12.45 -26.90
C GLY A 61 10.79 -12.86 -27.05
N THR A 62 10.16 -12.65 -28.20
CA THR A 62 8.73 -12.95 -28.42
C THR A 62 8.47 -14.40 -28.86
N ASN A 63 9.10 -15.37 -28.20
CA ASN A 63 9.03 -16.79 -28.55
C ASN A 63 8.26 -17.60 -27.50
N LEU A 64 7.72 -18.75 -27.88
CA LEU A 64 7.01 -19.65 -26.96
C LEU A 64 7.89 -20.06 -25.76
N HIS A 65 9.20 -20.25 -25.97
CA HIS A 65 10.17 -20.52 -24.91
C HIS A 65 10.24 -19.40 -23.86
N THR A 66 10.14 -18.14 -24.29
CA THR A 66 10.13 -16.97 -23.40
C THR A 66 8.88 -16.97 -22.53
N TYR A 67 7.70 -17.16 -23.12
CA TYR A 67 6.45 -17.24 -22.37
C TYR A 67 6.46 -18.39 -21.37
N ARG A 68 7.00 -19.56 -21.76
CA ARG A 68 7.16 -20.71 -20.85
C ARG A 68 8.10 -20.40 -19.68
N SER A 69 9.19 -19.69 -19.94
CA SER A 69 10.16 -19.28 -18.90
C SER A 69 9.53 -18.28 -17.92
N TYR A 70 8.77 -17.30 -18.41
CA TYR A 70 8.00 -16.39 -17.57
C TYR A 70 6.90 -17.11 -16.77
N ALA A 71 6.21 -18.07 -17.37
CA ALA A 71 5.23 -18.90 -16.67
C ALA A 71 5.87 -19.66 -15.50
N TYR A 72 7.07 -20.23 -15.68
CA TYR A 72 7.81 -20.86 -14.58
C TYR A 72 8.24 -19.85 -13.50
N LEU A 73 8.69 -18.66 -13.89
CA LEU A 73 9.02 -17.61 -12.93
C LEU A 73 7.80 -17.21 -12.09
N VAL A 74 6.66 -16.95 -12.73
CA VAL A 74 5.43 -16.56 -12.04
C VAL A 74 4.92 -17.71 -11.19
N GLY A 75 4.90 -18.93 -11.72
CA GLY A 75 4.51 -20.13 -10.97
C GLY A 75 5.36 -20.32 -9.71
N MET A 76 6.69 -20.18 -9.81
CA MET A 76 7.56 -20.29 -8.65
C MET A 76 7.36 -19.14 -7.65
N LEU A 77 7.10 -17.91 -8.11
CA LEU A 77 6.75 -16.80 -7.22
C LEU A 77 5.45 -17.06 -6.46
N LEU A 78 4.43 -17.55 -7.16
CA LEU A 78 3.13 -17.88 -6.55
C LEU A 78 3.31 -18.93 -5.44
N VAL A 79 3.96 -20.06 -5.73
CA VAL A 79 4.21 -21.11 -4.74
C VAL A 79 4.98 -20.57 -3.52
N ARG A 80 6.09 -19.84 -3.76
CA ARG A 80 6.88 -19.26 -2.65
C ARG A 80 6.10 -18.24 -1.83
N SER A 81 5.25 -17.45 -2.47
CA SER A 81 4.42 -16.44 -1.81
C SER A 81 3.33 -17.10 -0.96
N TYR A 82 2.74 -18.20 -1.44
CA TYR A 82 1.77 -19.01 -0.71
C TYR A 82 2.40 -19.66 0.53
N ASP A 83 3.52 -20.37 0.38
CA ASP A 83 4.23 -20.98 1.51
C ASP A 83 4.62 -19.94 2.57
N ARG A 84 4.99 -18.74 2.12
CA ARG A 84 5.31 -17.62 3.02
C ARG A 84 4.06 -17.13 3.74
N ALA A 85 2.94 -16.95 3.04
CA ALA A 85 1.67 -16.55 3.65
C ALA A 85 1.23 -17.55 4.74
N GLU A 86 1.37 -18.85 4.48
CA GLU A 86 1.06 -19.90 5.45
C GLU A 86 1.96 -19.81 6.69
N ARG A 87 3.28 -19.64 6.51
CA ARG A 87 4.22 -19.44 7.63
C ARG A 87 3.90 -18.20 8.46
N ILE A 88 3.55 -17.09 7.79
CA ILE A 88 3.15 -15.86 8.49
C ILE A 88 1.87 -16.10 9.27
N HIS A 89 0.88 -16.77 8.68
CA HIS A 89 -0.37 -17.08 9.34
C HIS A 89 -0.17 -17.94 10.59
N LYS A 90 0.62 -19.01 10.49
CA LYS A 90 0.98 -19.84 11.65
C LYS A 90 1.69 -19.03 12.73
N ALA A 91 2.65 -18.17 12.36
CA ALA A 91 3.34 -17.31 13.31
C ALA A 91 2.42 -16.27 13.98
N MET A 92 1.40 -15.78 13.28
CA MET A 92 0.37 -14.91 13.85
C MET A 92 -0.48 -15.66 14.87
N LEU A 93 -0.92 -16.87 14.56
CA LEU A 93 -1.68 -17.71 15.48
C LEU A 93 -0.89 -17.98 16.77
N CYS A 94 0.41 -18.30 16.66
CA CYS A 94 1.28 -18.49 17.83
C CYS A 94 1.44 -17.22 18.69
N ARG A 95 1.24 -16.02 18.11
CA ARG A 95 1.27 -14.74 18.82
C ARG A 95 -0.09 -14.32 19.40
N GLY A 96 -1.09 -15.20 19.35
CA GLY A 96 -2.44 -14.91 19.87
C GLY A 96 -3.29 -14.08 18.91
N PHE A 97 -3.11 -14.23 17.59
CA PHE A 97 -3.93 -13.50 16.62
C PHE A 97 -5.38 -13.99 16.61
N HIS A 98 -6.30 -13.18 17.14
CA HIS A 98 -7.75 -13.43 17.17
C HIS A 98 -8.52 -12.80 16.00
N GLY A 99 -7.87 -12.57 14.85
CA GLY A 99 -8.52 -11.97 13.68
C GLY A 99 -8.65 -10.44 13.72
N LYS A 100 -8.15 -9.79 14.77
CA LYS A 100 -8.12 -8.33 14.92
C LYS A 100 -6.69 -7.82 15.08
N TYR A 101 -6.29 -6.85 14.26
CA TYR A 101 -5.09 -6.06 14.52
C TYR A 101 -5.43 -4.86 15.38
N TYR A 102 -4.98 -4.88 16.63
CA TYR A 102 -5.10 -3.72 17.51
C TYR A 102 -4.09 -2.65 17.05
N THR A 103 -4.64 -1.59 16.51
CA THR A 103 -3.91 -0.36 16.24
C THR A 103 -3.68 0.38 17.57
N LEU A 104 -2.42 0.71 17.87
CA LEU A 104 -2.07 1.51 19.05
C LEU A 104 -1.98 3.02 18.75
N SER A 105 -2.20 3.43 17.49
CA SER A 105 -2.15 4.84 17.09
C SER A 105 -3.49 5.51 17.36
N GLN A 106 -3.48 6.45 18.31
CA GLN A 106 -4.57 7.39 18.51
C GLN A 106 -4.33 8.62 17.65
N PHE A 107 -5.30 8.99 16.81
CA PHE A 107 -5.27 10.29 16.14
C PHE A 107 -5.55 11.38 17.19
N SER A 108 -4.56 12.24 17.43
CA SER A 108 -4.72 13.44 18.24
C SER A 108 -4.68 14.65 17.31
N ILE A 109 -5.67 15.54 17.44
CA ILE A 109 -5.68 16.82 16.73
C ILE A 109 -4.49 17.63 17.23
N LYS A 110 -3.61 18.03 16.32
CA LYS A 110 -2.50 18.93 16.64
C LYS A 110 -2.85 20.36 16.28
N ILE A 111 -2.18 21.31 16.92
CA ILE A 111 -2.34 22.75 16.64
C ILE A 111 -1.96 23.06 15.19
N GLU A 112 -0.97 22.35 14.64
CA GLU A 112 -0.58 22.43 13.23
C GLU A 112 -1.75 22.10 12.29
N ASP A 113 -2.54 21.07 12.61
CA ASP A 113 -3.72 20.69 11.81
C ASP A 113 -4.75 21.83 11.76
N ILE A 114 -4.96 22.52 12.89
CA ILE A 114 -5.89 23.65 13.02
C ILE A 114 -5.38 24.86 12.22
N LEU A 115 -4.09 25.14 12.28
CA LEU A 115 -3.47 26.24 11.52
C LEU A 115 -3.60 25.98 10.01
N TYR A 116 -3.29 24.78 9.52
CA TYR A 116 -3.45 24.44 8.11
C TYR A 116 -4.92 24.46 7.68
N LEU A 117 -5.84 23.98 8.52
CA LEU A 117 -7.27 24.00 8.24
C LEU A 117 -7.80 25.44 8.09
N SER A 118 -7.42 26.33 9.01
CA SER A 118 -7.84 27.74 8.96
C SER A 118 -7.27 28.48 7.74
N LEU A 119 -6.00 28.25 7.41
CA LEU A 119 -5.37 28.79 6.19
C LEU A 119 -6.06 28.29 4.92
N MET A 120 -6.41 27.01 4.86
CA MET A 120 -7.09 26.43 3.71
C MET A 120 -8.52 26.96 3.55
N LEU A 121 -9.27 27.10 4.64
CA LEU A 121 -10.62 27.66 4.62
C LEU A 121 -10.64 29.13 4.15
N THR A 122 -9.70 29.93 4.64
CA THR A 122 -9.60 31.35 4.22
C THR A 122 -9.25 31.48 2.74
N ALA A 123 -8.34 30.65 2.22
CA ALA A 123 -8.02 30.62 0.79
C ALA A 123 -9.24 30.23 -0.08
N ILE A 124 -10.01 29.22 0.34
CA ILE A 124 -11.22 28.78 -0.38
C ILE A 124 -12.28 29.87 -0.38
N LEU A 125 -12.54 30.50 0.77
CA LEU A 125 -13.51 31.60 0.88
C LEU A 125 -13.09 32.78 0.00
N GLY A 126 -11.80 33.13 -0.03
CA GLY A 126 -11.27 34.18 -0.91
C GLY A 126 -11.54 33.90 -2.40
N LEU A 127 -11.32 32.66 -2.84
CA LEU A 127 -11.61 32.25 -4.22
C LEU A 127 -13.09 32.30 -4.56
N VAL A 128 -13.97 31.85 -3.66
CA VAL A 128 -15.42 31.90 -3.85
C VAL A 128 -15.91 33.33 -3.98
N ILE A 129 -15.41 34.25 -3.13
CA ILE A 129 -15.77 35.67 -3.17
C ILE A 129 -15.32 36.31 -4.50
N LEU A 130 -14.10 36.00 -4.96
CA LEU A 130 -13.60 36.48 -6.25
C LEU A 130 -14.41 35.95 -7.43
N GLN A 131 -14.79 34.67 -7.41
CA GLN A 131 -15.65 34.07 -8.43
C GLN A 131 -17.02 34.74 -8.46
N TRP A 132 -17.61 35.02 -7.29
CA TRP A 132 -18.91 35.67 -7.22
C TRP A 132 -18.86 37.11 -7.75
N LYS A 133 -17.82 37.86 -7.42
CA LYS A 133 -17.55 39.20 -7.98
C LYS A 133 -17.25 39.20 -9.49
N ALA A 134 -16.78 38.09 -10.06
CA ALA A 134 -16.50 37.99 -11.49
C ALA A 134 -17.73 37.58 -12.32
N ILE A 135 -18.76 37.00 -11.67
CA ILE A 135 -20.02 36.56 -12.29
C ILE A 135 -21.10 37.65 -12.23
N THR A 136 -21.00 38.59 -11.28
CA THR A 136 -21.93 39.73 -11.11
C THR A 136 -21.38 40.96 -11.79
#